data_AF-A0A1Q6TP87-F1
#
_entry.id   AF-A0A1Q6TP87-F1
#
_cell.length_a   1.000
_cell.length_b   1.000
_cell.length_c   1.000
_cell.angle_alpha   90.00
_cell.angle_beta   90.00
_cell.angle_gamma   90.00
#
_symmetry.space_group_name_H-M   'P 1'
#
loop_
_entity.id
_entity.type
_entity.pdbx_description
1 polymer ?
#
loop_
_entity_poly.entity_id
_entity_poly.type
_entity_poly.pdbx_seq_one_letter_code
_entity_poly.pdbx_strand_id
1 'polypeptide(L)'
;MSEKVLILGLSKSGIAAAKFAASKGYDVYITESKGVNEAGRLDNPATPQGIKGVNEAGKLDNPATPQGIKGVNEGVNPQIEELKSLGIKIECGMHSEEFISGSSFAVTSPGIPPKSEIFRRLNEKNIKIISEIEFAYLNTKTPFIAITGTNGKTTTTALVSHILSKKFSAPVCGNIGVPPTSLIEENHDFLVCEISSYQAQMTEKFKAKIACWTNFTPDHIDWHGGLENYFKNRNLPYSMHKIQNSKSSQNSAKMLCFLIRSCLTPHPSPLLKEREEKRTPHSCIAPKDREQRLVAA
;
A
#
# COMPACT_ATOMS: atom_id res chain seq x y z
N MET A 1 0.06 -28.61 13.54
CA MET A 1 0.52 -28.38 12.16
C MET A 1 0.75 -26.89 12.00
N SER A 2 1.76 -26.47 11.23
CA SER A 2 1.97 -25.07 10.88
C SER A 2 0.77 -24.54 10.11
N GLU A 3 0.39 -23.29 10.38
CA GLU A 3 -0.75 -22.66 9.74
C GLU A 3 -0.42 -22.36 8.28
N LYS A 4 -1.31 -22.74 7.34
CA LYS A 4 -1.10 -22.51 5.91
C LYS A 4 -1.46 -21.09 5.53
N VAL A 5 -0.54 -20.39 4.87
CA VAL A 5 -0.74 -19.03 4.35
C VAL A 5 -0.52 -19.00 2.85
N LEU A 6 -1.46 -18.40 2.14
CA LEU A 6 -1.36 -18.19 0.71
C LEU A 6 -0.88 -16.77 0.40
N ILE A 7 0.07 -16.63 -0.50
CA ILE A 7 0.57 -15.34 -0.99
C ILE A 7 0.19 -15.23 -2.46
N LEU A 8 -0.47 -14.13 -2.82
CA LEU A 8 -0.93 -13.88 -4.17
C LEU A 8 0.08 -12.98 -4.90
N GLY A 9 0.78 -13.57 -5.86
CA GLY A 9 1.73 -12.91 -6.75
C GLY A 9 3.16 -12.81 -6.22
N LEU A 10 4.11 -12.75 -7.14
CA LEU A 10 5.56 -12.66 -6.91
C LEU A 10 6.10 -11.22 -7.04
N SER A 11 5.27 -10.22 -6.70
CA SER A 11 5.73 -8.83 -6.62
C SER A 11 6.71 -8.63 -5.45
N LYS A 12 7.40 -7.49 -5.38
CA LYS A 12 8.24 -7.13 -4.23
C LYS A 12 7.51 -7.33 -2.88
N SER A 13 6.24 -6.92 -2.82
CA SER A 13 5.40 -7.07 -1.62
C SER A 13 5.06 -8.53 -1.32
N GLY A 14 4.73 -9.33 -2.35
CA GLY A 14 4.45 -10.77 -2.18
C GLY A 14 5.67 -11.53 -1.69
N ILE A 15 6.83 -11.30 -2.29
CA ILE A 15 8.11 -11.92 -1.89
C ILE A 15 8.45 -11.58 -0.44
N ALA A 16 8.35 -10.31 -0.05
CA ALA A 16 8.64 -9.90 1.33
C ALA A 16 7.66 -10.52 2.34
N ALA A 17 6.36 -10.54 2.02
CA ALA A 17 5.36 -11.19 2.86
C ALA A 17 5.59 -12.69 3.00
N ALA A 18 6.00 -13.37 1.92
CA ALA A 18 6.31 -14.79 1.94
C ALA A 18 7.53 -15.11 2.81
N LYS A 19 8.63 -14.34 2.66
CA LYS A 19 9.84 -14.49 3.48
C LYS A 19 9.54 -14.23 4.96
N PHE A 20 8.76 -13.20 5.26
CA PHE A 20 8.31 -12.91 6.61
C PHE A 20 7.42 -14.01 7.19
N ALA A 21 6.44 -14.51 6.43
CA ALA A 21 5.59 -15.60 6.88
C ALA A 21 6.41 -16.88 7.16
N ALA A 22 7.34 -17.23 6.27
CA ALA A 22 8.23 -18.38 6.47
C ALA A 22 9.08 -18.21 7.75
N SER A 23 9.61 -17.02 8.04
CA SER A 23 10.40 -16.77 9.26
C SER A 23 9.57 -16.86 10.55
N LYS A 24 8.24 -16.72 10.46
CA LYS A 24 7.30 -16.93 11.58
C LYS A 24 6.79 -18.37 11.68
N GLY A 25 7.26 -19.29 10.83
CA GLY A 25 6.91 -20.70 10.88
C GLY A 25 5.57 -21.05 10.21
N TYR A 26 5.03 -20.18 9.36
CA TYR A 26 3.88 -20.50 8.53
C TYR A 26 4.26 -21.52 7.44
N ASP A 27 3.29 -22.34 7.03
CA ASP A 27 3.42 -23.15 5.82
C ASP A 27 3.02 -22.29 4.60
N VAL A 28 4.02 -21.78 3.88
CA VAL A 28 3.83 -20.72 2.89
C VAL A 28 3.68 -21.28 1.48
N TYR A 29 2.61 -20.85 0.81
CA TYR A 29 2.31 -21.13 -0.58
C TYR A 29 2.23 -19.83 -1.37
N ILE A 30 2.96 -19.69 -2.47
CA ILE A 30 2.86 -18.57 -3.40
C ILE A 30 2.21 -19.05 -4.69
N THR A 31 1.20 -18.31 -5.15
CA THR A 31 0.57 -18.56 -6.45
C THR A 31 0.67 -17.33 -7.36
N GLU A 32 1.09 -17.53 -8.60
CA GLU A 32 1.34 -16.48 -9.59
C GLU A 32 0.66 -16.82 -10.92
N SER A 33 -0.11 -15.88 -11.47
CA SER A 33 -0.85 -16.09 -12.72
C SER A 33 0.08 -16.03 -13.94
N LYS A 34 1.21 -15.31 -13.83
CA LYS A 34 2.22 -15.23 -14.88
C LYS A 34 3.14 -16.45 -14.90
N GLY A 35 3.65 -16.79 -16.08
CA GLY A 35 4.64 -17.86 -16.21
C GLY A 35 5.97 -17.52 -15.53
N VAL A 36 6.81 -18.53 -15.25
CA VAL A 36 8.08 -18.41 -14.51
C VAL A 36 9.02 -17.32 -15.07
N ASN A 37 9.05 -17.15 -16.40
CA ASN A 37 9.89 -16.19 -17.09
C ASN A 37 9.37 -14.73 -17.01
N GLU A 38 8.10 -14.56 -16.66
CA GLU A 38 7.43 -13.27 -16.49
C GLU A 38 7.20 -12.93 -15.01
N ALA A 39 7.17 -13.94 -14.15
CA ALA A 39 7.08 -13.83 -12.71
C ALA A 39 8.30 -13.09 -12.14
N GLY A 40 8.06 -12.16 -11.22
CA GLY A 40 9.13 -11.37 -10.59
C GLY A 40 9.78 -10.30 -11.48
N ARG A 41 9.39 -10.16 -12.77
CA ARG A 41 9.80 -9.00 -13.58
C ARG A 41 9.17 -7.74 -12.98
N LEU A 42 10.05 -6.83 -12.54
CA LEU A 42 9.71 -5.59 -11.82
C LEU A 42 8.97 -4.56 -12.68
N ASP A 43 8.76 -4.85 -13.97
CA ASP A 43 8.28 -3.90 -14.96
C ASP A 43 6.89 -4.31 -15.46
N ASN A 44 5.85 -4.09 -14.64
CA ASN A 44 4.47 -4.07 -15.12
C ASN A 44 3.92 -2.65 -14.95
N PRO A 45 3.51 -1.94 -16.02
CA PRO A 45 3.23 -0.49 -16.03
C PRO A 45 1.92 -0.06 -15.33
N ALA A 46 1.49 -0.77 -14.28
CA ALA A 46 0.32 -0.35 -13.49
C ALA A 46 0.60 0.88 -12.60
N THR A 47 1.79 1.49 -12.70
CA THR A 47 2.13 2.76 -12.05
C THR A 47 2.30 3.83 -13.13
N PRO A 48 1.47 4.89 -13.18
CA PRO A 48 1.76 6.04 -14.03
C PRO A 48 3.16 6.54 -13.67
N GLN A 49 4.04 6.62 -14.68
CA GLN A 49 5.42 7.05 -14.52
C GLN A 49 5.46 8.42 -13.83
N GLY A 50 5.99 8.44 -12.61
CA GLY A 50 6.42 9.67 -11.97
C GLY A 50 7.43 10.38 -12.88
N ILE A 51 7.33 11.69 -12.94
CA ILE A 51 8.12 12.61 -13.77
C ILE A 51 9.59 12.18 -13.78
N LYS A 52 10.11 11.84 -14.97
CA LYS A 52 11.54 11.63 -15.20
C LYS A 52 12.29 12.92 -14.85
N GLY A 53 13.30 12.80 -14.00
CA GLY A 53 14.16 13.92 -13.63
C GLY A 53 14.81 14.54 -14.87
N VAL A 54 14.68 15.85 -15.00
CA VAL A 54 15.46 16.66 -15.93
C VAL A 54 16.86 16.86 -15.33
N ASN A 55 17.89 16.54 -16.11
CA ASN A 55 19.26 16.94 -15.82
C ASN A 55 19.50 18.40 -16.28
N GLU A 56 20.48 19.07 -15.66
CA GLU A 56 20.74 20.52 -15.75
C GLU A 56 21.18 21.06 -17.14
N ALA A 57 21.03 20.29 -18.22
CA ALA A 57 21.47 20.66 -19.56
C ALA A 57 20.37 20.69 -20.64
N GLY A 58 19.09 20.47 -20.30
CA GLY A 58 17.96 20.80 -21.18
C GLY A 58 17.94 20.14 -22.57
N LYS A 59 18.52 18.94 -22.74
CA LYS A 59 18.51 18.21 -24.02
C LYS A 59 17.90 16.81 -23.88
N LEU A 60 16.97 16.49 -24.79
CA LEU A 60 16.39 15.16 -24.95
C LEU A 60 17.41 14.24 -25.60
N ASP A 61 18.21 13.54 -24.80
CA ASP A 61 19.01 12.43 -25.31
C ASP A 61 18.10 11.20 -25.45
N ASN A 62 17.88 10.76 -26.69
CA ASN A 62 17.33 9.43 -26.98
C ASN A 62 18.46 8.41 -26.76
N PRO A 63 18.44 7.56 -25.72
CA PRO A 63 19.41 6.48 -25.67
C PRO A 63 19.00 5.42 -26.69
N ALA A 64 19.95 5.06 -27.53
CA ALA A 64 19.87 3.97 -28.49
C ALA A 64 19.31 2.70 -27.83
N THR A 65 18.47 2.00 -28.57
CA THR A 65 17.96 0.67 -28.27
C THR A 65 19.12 -0.25 -27.88
N PRO A 66 19.17 -0.81 -26.65
CA PRO A 66 20.18 -1.81 -26.34
C PRO A 66 19.89 -3.05 -27.19
N GLN A 67 20.77 -3.30 -28.15
CA GLN A 67 20.86 -4.57 -28.87
C GLN A 67 20.98 -5.71 -27.86
N GLY A 68 20.24 -6.78 -28.12
CA GLY A 68 19.94 -7.85 -27.18
C GLY A 68 21.14 -8.41 -26.43
N ILE A 69 20.96 -8.54 -25.12
CA ILE A 69 21.80 -9.39 -24.28
C ILE A 69 21.45 -10.83 -24.65
N LYS A 70 22.21 -11.40 -25.61
CA LYS A 70 22.29 -12.85 -25.81
C LYS A 70 23.03 -13.44 -24.61
N GLY A 71 22.31 -14.16 -23.76
CA GLY A 71 22.90 -14.97 -22.68
C GLY A 71 22.19 -14.85 -21.34
N VAL A 72 20.95 -15.34 -21.26
CA VAL A 72 20.34 -15.75 -19.98
C VAL A 72 19.81 -17.15 -20.21
N ASN A 73 20.33 -18.12 -19.45
CA ASN A 73 19.90 -19.51 -19.52
C ASN A 73 18.37 -19.60 -19.44
N GLU A 74 17.76 -20.26 -20.41
CA GLU A 74 16.35 -20.64 -20.35
C GLU A 74 16.16 -21.56 -19.13
N GLY A 75 15.34 -21.14 -18.17
CA GLY A 75 14.69 -22.07 -17.23
C GLY A 75 14.86 -21.83 -15.72
N VAL A 76 15.65 -20.88 -15.24
CA VAL A 76 15.81 -20.69 -13.78
C VAL A 76 15.68 -19.22 -13.39
N ASN A 77 14.66 -18.89 -12.60
CA ASN A 77 14.50 -17.59 -11.96
C ASN A 77 15.16 -17.64 -10.56
N PRO A 78 16.31 -16.95 -10.32
CA PRO A 78 17.05 -17.06 -9.06
C PRO A 78 16.24 -16.70 -7.81
N GLN A 79 15.27 -15.78 -7.93
CA GLN A 79 14.40 -15.39 -6.82
C GLN A 79 13.47 -16.54 -6.41
N ILE A 80 12.97 -17.32 -7.38
CA ILE A 80 12.11 -18.46 -7.11
C ILE A 80 12.90 -19.58 -6.42
N GLU A 81 14.14 -19.83 -6.86
CA GLU A 81 15.00 -20.83 -6.22
C GLU A 81 15.39 -20.43 -4.79
N GLU A 82 15.68 -19.16 -4.56
CA GLU A 82 15.88 -18.63 -3.20
C GLU A 82 14.67 -18.91 -2.32
N LEU A 83 13.46 -18.58 -2.77
CA LEU A 83 12.24 -18.82 -2.00
C LEU A 83 11.98 -20.30 -1.73
N LYS A 84 12.19 -21.17 -2.72
CA LYS A 84 12.09 -22.62 -2.54
C LYS A 84 13.08 -23.15 -1.51
N SER A 85 14.32 -22.62 -1.48
CA SER A 85 15.32 -22.98 -0.47
C SER A 85 14.90 -22.62 0.95
N LEU A 86 13.98 -21.66 1.12
CA LEU A 86 13.36 -21.29 2.39
C LEU A 86 12.15 -22.19 2.74
N GLY A 87 11.90 -23.24 1.97
CA GLY A 87 10.75 -24.14 2.14
C GLY A 87 9.42 -23.59 1.62
N ILE A 88 9.45 -22.48 0.88
CA ILE A 88 8.24 -21.86 0.32
C ILE A 88 7.81 -22.61 -0.94
N LYS A 89 6.55 -23.03 -0.99
CA LYS A 89 5.95 -23.72 -2.14
C LYS A 89 5.48 -22.67 -3.15
N ILE A 90 5.79 -22.86 -4.43
CA ILE A 90 5.51 -21.86 -5.47
C ILE A 90 4.94 -22.55 -6.70
N GLU A 91 3.86 -21.98 -7.24
CA GLU A 91 3.34 -22.28 -8.57
C GLU A 91 3.30 -21.00 -9.43
N CYS A 92 3.45 -21.16 -10.75
CA CYS A 92 3.42 -20.07 -11.72
C CYS A 92 2.56 -20.47 -12.93
N GLY A 93 1.91 -19.50 -13.55
CA GLY A 93 1.01 -19.70 -14.70
C GLY A 93 -0.39 -20.19 -14.33
N MET A 94 -0.71 -20.33 -13.04
CA MET A 94 -1.98 -20.89 -12.58
C MET A 94 -2.30 -20.53 -11.13
N HIS A 95 -3.52 -20.85 -10.72
CA HIS A 95 -3.98 -20.83 -9.34
C HIS A 95 -4.64 -22.20 -9.01
N SER A 96 -3.88 -23.16 -8.51
CA SER A 96 -4.38 -24.53 -8.28
C SER A 96 -5.23 -24.63 -7.01
N GLU A 97 -6.13 -25.61 -6.99
CA GLU A 97 -6.92 -25.91 -5.78
C GLU A 97 -6.05 -26.42 -4.63
N GLU A 98 -4.92 -27.07 -4.94
CA GLU A 98 -3.94 -27.52 -3.96
C GLU A 98 -3.33 -26.34 -3.18
N PHE A 99 -2.95 -25.27 -3.89
CA PHE A 99 -2.39 -24.08 -3.26
C PHE A 99 -3.45 -23.31 -2.47
N ILE A 100 -4.66 -23.18 -3.01
CA ILE A 100 -5.72 -22.39 -2.40
C ILE A 100 -6.30 -23.06 -1.15
N SER A 101 -6.68 -24.33 -1.25
CA SER A 101 -7.50 -25.00 -0.23
C SER A 101 -6.75 -25.18 1.10
N GLY A 102 -7.48 -25.00 2.20
CA GLY A 102 -6.93 -25.15 3.56
C GLY A 102 -6.05 -23.99 4.04
N SER A 103 -5.91 -22.91 3.25
CA SER A 103 -5.22 -21.70 3.70
C SER A 103 -6.06 -20.95 4.73
N SER A 104 -5.46 -20.54 5.84
CA SER A 104 -6.17 -19.76 6.86
C SER A 104 -6.48 -18.33 6.40
N PHE A 105 -5.57 -17.74 5.64
CA PHE A 105 -5.74 -16.45 5.01
C PHE A 105 -4.83 -16.33 3.77
N ALA A 106 -5.13 -15.34 2.94
CA ALA A 106 -4.33 -14.97 1.79
C ALA A 106 -3.80 -13.54 1.93
N VAL A 107 -2.52 -13.32 1.61
CA VAL A 107 -1.91 -11.98 1.51
C VAL A 107 -1.81 -11.58 0.04
N THR A 108 -2.45 -10.48 -0.32
CA THR A 108 -2.52 -10.03 -1.72
C THR A 108 -1.48 -8.96 -2.07
N SER A 109 -0.88 -9.10 -3.25
CA SER A 109 -0.11 -8.03 -3.89
C SER A 109 -1.04 -6.92 -4.41
N PRO A 110 -0.65 -5.62 -4.34
CA PRO A 110 -1.52 -4.50 -4.74
C PRO A 110 -2.00 -4.53 -6.19
N GLY A 111 -1.27 -5.19 -7.09
CA GLY A 111 -1.58 -5.26 -8.51
C GLY A 111 -2.64 -6.28 -8.90
N ILE A 112 -3.12 -7.11 -7.97
CA ILE A 112 -4.12 -8.15 -8.26
C ILE A 112 -5.53 -7.55 -8.09
N PRO A 113 -6.37 -7.52 -9.15
CA PRO A 113 -7.69 -6.93 -9.06
C PRO A 113 -8.61 -7.66 -8.09
N PRO A 114 -9.41 -6.95 -7.26
CA PRO A 114 -10.42 -7.57 -6.41
C PRO A 114 -11.50 -8.37 -7.16
N LYS A 115 -11.68 -8.07 -8.46
CA LYS A 115 -12.60 -8.79 -9.36
C LYS A 115 -11.95 -10.00 -10.06
N SER A 116 -10.71 -10.34 -9.74
CA SER A 116 -10.01 -11.48 -10.33
C SER A 116 -10.63 -12.82 -9.92
N GLU A 117 -10.43 -13.84 -10.76
CA GLU A 117 -10.94 -15.20 -10.49
C GLU A 117 -10.42 -15.75 -9.15
N ILE A 118 -9.14 -15.51 -8.83
CA ILE A 118 -8.53 -15.95 -7.58
C ILE A 118 -9.21 -15.33 -6.35
N PHE A 119 -9.58 -14.06 -6.40
CA PHE A 119 -10.35 -13.42 -5.32
C PHE A 119 -11.73 -14.07 -5.16
N ARG A 120 -12.44 -14.35 -6.26
CA ARG A 120 -13.73 -15.05 -6.23
C ARG A 120 -13.59 -16.41 -5.55
N ARG A 121 -12.60 -17.22 -5.96
CA ARG A 121 -12.37 -18.57 -5.42
C ARG A 121 -11.99 -18.56 -3.94
N LEU A 122 -11.20 -17.58 -3.50
CA LEU A 122 -10.87 -17.41 -2.08
C LEU A 122 -12.10 -17.04 -1.25
N ASN A 123 -12.93 -16.13 -1.75
CA ASN A 123 -14.18 -15.75 -1.09
C ASN A 123 -15.17 -16.91 -1.00
N GLU A 124 -15.32 -17.71 -2.06
CA GLU A 124 -16.18 -18.91 -2.07
C GLU A 124 -15.77 -19.95 -1.01
N LYS A 125 -14.48 -19.97 -0.65
CA LYS A 125 -13.93 -20.84 0.39
C LYS A 125 -13.86 -20.18 1.76
N ASN A 126 -14.38 -18.95 1.90
CA ASN A 126 -14.29 -18.14 3.12
C ASN A 126 -12.84 -17.89 3.59
N ILE A 127 -11.88 -17.88 2.66
CA ILE A 127 -10.48 -17.57 2.96
C ILE A 127 -10.32 -16.06 2.96
N LYS A 128 -9.96 -15.49 4.12
CA LYS A 128 -9.80 -14.05 4.28
C LYS A 128 -8.65 -13.54 3.42
N ILE A 129 -8.88 -12.49 2.65
CA ILE A 129 -7.85 -11.82 1.85
C ILE A 129 -7.44 -10.51 2.53
N ILE A 130 -6.16 -10.36 2.85
CA ILE A 130 -5.60 -9.16 3.49
C ILE A 130 -4.48 -8.56 2.63
N SER A 131 -4.27 -7.25 2.74
CA SER A 131 -3.09 -6.60 2.16
C SER A 131 -1.81 -6.95 2.94
N GLU A 132 -0.67 -6.78 2.29
CA GLU A 132 0.64 -6.85 2.95
C GLU A 132 0.80 -5.80 4.07
N ILE A 133 0.14 -4.64 3.95
CA ILE A 133 0.12 -3.61 5.00
C ILE A 133 -0.67 -4.08 6.23
N GLU A 134 -1.84 -4.69 6.04
CA GLU A 134 -2.60 -5.31 7.14
C GLU A 134 -1.76 -6.40 7.81
N PHE A 135 -1.13 -7.25 7.01
CA PHE A 135 -0.28 -8.33 7.51
C PHE A 135 0.90 -7.78 8.33
N ALA A 136 1.58 -6.75 7.85
CA ALA A 136 2.65 -6.10 8.59
C ALA A 136 2.15 -5.47 9.91
N TYR A 137 1.03 -4.76 9.87
CA TYR A 137 0.43 -4.10 11.03
C TYR A 137 0.04 -5.07 12.13
N LEU A 138 -0.50 -6.24 11.78
CA LEU A 138 -0.86 -7.28 12.75
C LEU A 138 0.35 -7.90 13.44
N ASN A 139 1.55 -7.74 12.88
CA ASN A 139 2.78 -8.37 13.33
C ASN A 139 3.82 -7.41 13.91
N THR A 140 3.48 -6.12 14.09
CA THR A 140 4.40 -5.15 14.67
C THR A 140 3.74 -4.26 15.71
N LYS A 141 4.56 -3.76 16.64
CA LYS A 141 4.19 -2.67 17.56
C LYS A 141 4.62 -1.30 17.05
N THR A 142 5.42 -1.26 15.97
CA THR A 142 5.93 -0.02 15.41
C THR A 142 4.77 0.80 14.83
N PRO A 143 4.60 2.06 15.24
CA PRO A 143 3.47 2.88 14.81
C PRO A 143 3.63 3.30 13.34
N PHE A 144 2.55 3.17 12.58
CA PHE A 144 2.47 3.63 11.20
C PHE A 144 2.07 5.11 11.11
N ILE A 145 2.75 5.85 10.25
CA ILE A 145 2.31 7.13 9.71
C ILE A 145 1.87 6.85 8.27
N ALA A 146 0.56 6.86 8.01
CA ALA A 146 0.00 6.52 6.71
C ALA A 146 -0.19 7.78 5.85
N ILE A 147 0.30 7.74 4.61
CA ILE A 147 0.09 8.78 3.61
C ILE A 147 -0.69 8.18 2.44
N THR A 148 -1.87 8.73 2.16
CA THR A 148 -2.68 8.36 1.00
C THR A 148 -3.20 9.59 0.26
N GLY A 149 -3.87 9.37 -0.87
CA GLY A 149 -4.45 10.41 -1.72
C GLY A 149 -4.29 10.13 -3.21
N THR A 150 -4.76 11.06 -4.04
CA THR A 150 -4.60 10.93 -5.49
C THR A 150 -3.18 11.33 -5.89
N ASN A 151 -2.80 12.57 -5.64
CA ASN A 151 -1.51 13.14 -6.04
C ASN A 151 -0.63 13.53 -4.85
N GLY A 152 0.69 13.53 -5.04
CA GLY A 152 1.65 14.02 -4.05
C GLY A 152 1.92 13.08 -2.86
N LYS A 153 1.42 11.82 -2.91
CA LYS A 153 1.70 10.79 -1.90
C LYS A 153 3.21 10.59 -1.73
N THR A 154 3.90 10.26 -2.82
CA THR A 154 5.33 9.93 -2.83
C THR A 154 6.21 11.04 -2.29
N THR A 155 6.03 12.26 -2.80
CA THR A 155 6.76 13.43 -2.30
C THR A 155 6.48 13.67 -0.82
N THR A 156 5.23 13.51 -0.39
CA THR A 156 4.84 13.70 1.01
C THR A 156 5.45 12.63 1.92
N THR A 157 5.36 11.35 1.55
CA THR A 157 5.94 10.23 2.29
C THR A 157 7.45 10.41 2.46
N ALA A 158 8.16 10.74 1.36
CA ALA A 158 9.60 10.98 1.39
C ALA A 158 9.97 12.18 2.27
N LEU A 159 9.24 13.30 2.15
CA LEU A 159 9.48 14.50 2.94
C LEU A 159 9.26 14.25 4.44
N VAL A 160 8.19 13.52 4.80
CA VAL A 160 7.90 13.17 6.19
C VAL A 160 9.00 12.31 6.78
N SER A 161 9.42 11.25 6.08
CA SER A 161 10.53 10.39 6.53
C SER A 161 11.84 11.17 6.66
N HIS A 162 12.17 12.04 5.70
CA HIS A 162 13.39 12.86 5.73
C HIS A 162 13.45 13.79 6.95
N ILE A 163 12.31 14.32 7.39
CA ILE A 163 12.28 15.25 8.53
C ILE A 163 12.29 14.48 9.84
N LEU A 164 11.56 13.37 9.94
CA LEU A 164 11.58 12.52 11.12
C LEU A 164 12.97 11.89 11.34
N SER A 165 13.70 11.55 10.26
CA SER A 165 15.03 10.95 10.35
C SER A 165 16.09 11.82 11.06
N LYS A 166 15.81 13.11 11.27
CA LYS A 166 16.66 13.99 12.08
C LYS A 166 16.67 13.63 13.56
N LYS A 167 15.67 12.88 14.05
CA LYS A 167 15.56 12.50 15.46
C LYS A 167 15.06 11.06 15.69
N PHE A 168 14.40 10.46 14.71
CA PHE A 168 13.72 9.17 14.82
C PHE A 168 14.12 8.22 13.70
N SER A 169 14.16 6.92 13.99
CA SER A 169 14.24 5.87 12.98
C SER A 169 12.87 5.74 12.29
N ALA A 170 12.74 6.32 11.10
CA ALA A 170 11.45 6.47 10.41
C ALA A 170 11.54 6.15 8.90
N PRO A 171 11.83 4.89 8.50
CA PRO A 171 11.97 4.51 7.09
C PRO A 171 10.67 4.66 6.29
N VAL A 172 10.83 4.86 4.99
CA VAL A 172 9.74 4.85 4.00
C VAL A 172 9.39 3.41 3.64
N CYS A 173 8.09 3.10 3.63
CA CYS A 173 7.59 1.81 3.17
C CYS A 173 6.24 1.91 2.43
N GLY A 174 5.75 0.77 1.96
CA GLY A 174 4.42 0.62 1.36
C GLY A 174 4.48 0.64 -0.17
N ASN A 175 3.67 1.48 -0.80
CA ASN A 175 3.62 1.63 -2.26
C ASN A 175 4.93 2.14 -2.89
N ILE A 176 5.80 2.76 -2.07
CA ILE A 176 7.15 3.18 -2.44
C ILE A 176 8.16 2.66 -1.41
N GLY A 177 9.45 2.71 -1.76
CA GLY A 177 10.51 2.23 -0.88
C GLY A 177 10.51 0.72 -0.78
N VAL A 178 10.48 0.19 0.45
CA VAL A 178 10.48 -1.25 0.72
C VAL A 178 9.12 -1.73 1.23
N PRO A 179 8.78 -3.02 1.06
CA PRO A 179 7.61 -3.60 1.68
C PRO A 179 7.67 -3.47 3.22
N PRO A 180 6.59 -3.03 3.89
CA PRO A 180 6.47 -2.98 5.35
C PRO A 180 6.94 -4.26 6.06
N THR A 181 6.57 -5.43 5.54
CA THR A 181 6.97 -6.76 6.06
C THR A 181 8.49 -6.98 6.11
N SER A 182 9.26 -6.23 5.34
CA SER A 182 10.73 -6.25 5.40
C SER A 182 11.33 -5.43 6.55
N LEU A 183 10.54 -4.57 7.21
CA LEU A 183 11.02 -3.63 8.24
C LEU A 183 10.49 -3.95 9.64
N ILE A 184 9.45 -4.76 9.76
CA ILE A 184 8.74 -4.96 11.03
C ILE A 184 9.51 -5.75 12.10
N GLU A 185 10.59 -6.42 11.72
CA GLU A 185 11.51 -7.10 12.65
C GLU A 185 12.59 -6.15 13.20
N GLU A 186 12.73 -4.97 12.63
CA GLU A 186 13.67 -3.94 13.09
C GLU A 186 13.03 -2.98 14.09
N ASN A 187 13.84 -2.43 15.00
CA ASN A 187 13.39 -1.44 15.98
C ASN A 187 13.37 -0.03 15.35
N HIS A 188 12.27 0.29 14.67
CA HIS A 188 12.00 1.65 14.18
C HIS A 188 11.08 2.41 15.15
N ASP A 189 11.21 3.74 15.19
CA ASP A 189 10.30 4.60 15.94
C ASP A 189 8.95 4.74 15.21
N PHE A 190 8.99 4.78 13.87
CA PHE A 190 7.82 4.91 13.01
C PHE A 190 8.02 4.19 11.68
N LEU A 191 6.92 3.74 11.05
CA LEU A 191 6.92 3.35 9.64
C LEU A 191 6.15 4.39 8.84
N VAL A 192 6.85 5.11 7.95
CA VAL A 192 6.24 6.14 7.09
C VAL A 192 5.73 5.47 5.82
N CYS A 193 4.46 5.08 5.83
CA CYS A 193 3.88 4.18 4.86
C CYS A 193 3.05 4.92 3.83
N GLU A 194 3.47 4.86 2.56
CA GLU A 194 2.60 5.24 1.44
C GLU A 194 1.57 4.15 1.17
N ILE A 195 0.29 4.49 1.19
CA ILE A 195 -0.80 3.53 0.97
C ILE A 195 -1.60 3.95 -0.26
N SER A 196 -1.63 3.08 -1.27
CA SER A 196 -2.53 3.22 -2.42
C SER A 196 -3.99 2.93 -2.02
N SER A 197 -4.96 3.36 -2.84
CA SER A 197 -6.37 3.05 -2.58
C SER A 197 -6.68 1.55 -2.59
N TYR A 198 -5.94 0.79 -3.39
CA TYR A 198 -6.12 -0.65 -3.49
C TYR A 198 -5.67 -1.36 -2.22
N GLN A 199 -4.53 -0.95 -1.69
CA GLN A 199 -4.04 -1.46 -0.42
C GLN A 199 -4.97 -1.09 0.73
N ALA A 200 -5.45 0.15 0.79
CA ALA A 200 -6.37 0.60 1.84
C ALA A 200 -7.69 -0.20 1.87
N GLN A 201 -8.24 -0.56 0.71
CA GLN A 201 -9.47 -1.36 0.62
C GLN A 201 -9.30 -2.77 1.22
N MET A 202 -8.09 -3.31 1.19
CA MET A 202 -7.75 -4.64 1.69
C MET A 202 -7.13 -4.58 3.09
N THR A 203 -7.43 -3.53 3.86
CA THR A 203 -7.10 -3.41 5.28
C THR A 203 -8.38 -3.39 6.12
N GLU A 204 -8.36 -4.05 7.27
CA GLU A 204 -9.53 -4.16 8.16
C GLU A 204 -9.20 -3.64 9.55
N LYS A 205 -8.12 -4.13 10.16
CA LYS A 205 -7.69 -3.70 11.50
C LYS A 205 -6.61 -2.63 11.45
N PHE A 206 -5.97 -2.42 10.29
CA PHE A 206 -4.93 -1.40 10.11
C PHE A 206 -5.36 -0.06 10.71
N LYS A 207 -4.57 0.42 11.67
CA LYS A 207 -4.86 1.68 12.36
C LYS A 207 -3.59 2.50 12.48
N ALA A 208 -3.44 3.45 11.56
CA ALA A 208 -2.29 4.35 11.60
C ALA A 208 -2.34 5.24 12.84
N LYS A 209 -1.17 5.46 13.46
CA LYS A 209 -1.02 6.43 14.55
C LYS A 209 -1.34 7.82 14.06
N ILE A 210 -0.91 8.13 12.83
CA ILE A 210 -1.20 9.37 12.12
C ILE A 210 -1.57 9.02 10.68
N ALA A 211 -2.67 9.56 10.17
CA ALA A 211 -3.06 9.40 8.77
C ALA A 211 -3.17 10.76 8.06
N CYS A 212 -2.50 10.88 6.92
CA CYS A 212 -2.55 12.04 6.06
C CYS A 212 -3.17 11.69 4.71
N TRP A 213 -4.11 12.52 4.29
CA TRP A 213 -4.67 12.51 2.95
C TRP A 213 -4.20 13.76 2.19
N THR A 214 -3.46 13.57 1.10
CA THR A 214 -2.87 14.69 0.36
C THR A 214 -3.93 15.52 -0.38
N ASN A 215 -4.71 14.89 -1.26
CA ASN A 215 -5.83 15.51 -1.98
C ASN A 215 -6.84 14.46 -2.47
N PHE A 216 -8.01 14.98 -2.84
CA PHE A 216 -9.07 14.27 -3.55
C PHE A 216 -9.20 14.85 -4.96
N THR A 217 -8.66 14.16 -5.95
CA THR A 217 -9.06 14.33 -7.36
C THR A 217 -9.55 12.98 -7.88
N PRO A 218 -10.64 12.92 -8.67
CA PRO A 218 -11.10 11.65 -9.24
C PRO A 218 -9.99 10.99 -10.05
N ASP A 219 -9.71 9.73 -9.75
CA ASP A 219 -8.68 8.93 -10.41
C ASP A 219 -9.03 7.45 -10.26
N HIS A 220 -8.68 6.59 -11.22
CA HIS A 220 -8.98 5.14 -11.18
C HIS A 220 -10.46 4.74 -10.91
N ILE A 221 -11.45 5.48 -11.42
CA ILE A 221 -12.88 5.27 -11.14
C ILE A 221 -13.36 3.87 -11.56
N ASP A 222 -12.86 3.36 -12.70
CA ASP A 222 -13.26 2.08 -13.29
C ASP A 222 -12.91 0.90 -12.39
N TRP A 223 -11.78 0.98 -11.70
CA TRP A 223 -11.33 -0.05 -10.77
C TRP A 223 -12.23 -0.15 -9.54
N HIS A 224 -12.65 1.01 -9.01
CA HIS A 224 -13.50 1.08 -7.82
C HIS A 224 -14.97 0.78 -8.15
N GLY A 225 -15.35 0.71 -9.43
CA GLY A 225 -16.74 0.49 -9.84
C GLY A 225 -17.62 1.72 -9.59
N GLY A 226 -17.04 2.92 -9.73
CA GLY A 226 -17.75 4.19 -9.56
C GLY A 226 -17.19 5.08 -8.45
N LEU A 227 -17.53 6.38 -8.51
CA LEU A 227 -17.10 7.40 -7.55
C LEU A 227 -17.53 7.09 -6.11
N GLU A 228 -18.70 6.52 -5.91
CA GLU A 228 -19.21 6.22 -4.57
C GLU A 228 -18.36 5.17 -3.84
N ASN A 229 -17.99 4.09 -4.54
CA ASN A 229 -17.08 3.08 -4.01
C ASN A 229 -15.66 3.61 -3.86
N TYR A 230 -15.21 4.49 -4.76
CA TYR A 230 -13.94 5.18 -4.62
C TYR A 230 -13.83 5.95 -3.30
N PHE A 231 -14.92 6.61 -2.87
CA PHE A 231 -14.95 7.33 -1.58
C PHE A 231 -15.15 6.40 -0.37
N LYS A 232 -15.94 5.33 -0.50
CA LYS A 232 -16.15 4.35 0.60
C LYS A 232 -14.89 3.54 0.91
N ASN A 233 -14.18 3.06 -0.11
CA ASN A 233 -13.07 2.12 0.01
C ASN A 233 -11.73 2.74 0.44
N ARG A 234 -11.63 4.08 0.49
CA ARG A 234 -10.41 4.79 0.89
C ARG A 234 -10.39 5.24 2.35
N ASN A 235 -11.43 4.95 3.15
CA ASN A 235 -11.43 5.30 4.56
C ASN A 235 -10.43 4.44 5.35
N LEU A 236 -9.18 4.91 5.45
CA LEU A 236 -8.21 4.35 6.38
C LEU A 236 -8.69 4.53 7.83
N PRO A 237 -8.78 3.46 8.63
CA PRO A 237 -8.97 3.60 10.07
C PRO A 237 -7.73 4.30 10.67
N TYR A 238 -7.94 5.29 11.53
CA TYR A 238 -6.86 6.01 12.24
C TYR A 238 -7.16 6.03 13.74
N SER A 239 -6.10 5.97 14.56
CA SER A 239 -6.26 5.95 16.02
C SER A 239 -6.41 7.32 16.62
N MET A 240 -5.83 8.35 16.02
CA MET A 240 -5.79 9.66 16.64
C MET A 240 -6.20 10.80 15.72
N HIS A 241 -5.69 10.89 14.48
CA HIS A 241 -5.93 12.10 13.67
C HIS A 241 -6.02 11.84 12.16
N LYS A 242 -6.95 12.55 11.50
CA LYS A 242 -7.11 12.60 10.03
C LYS A 242 -6.86 14.01 9.54
N ILE A 243 -5.95 14.14 8.57
CA ILE A 243 -5.74 15.40 7.84
C ILE A 243 -6.34 15.24 6.45
N GLN A 244 -7.40 15.98 6.14
CA GLN A 244 -7.99 16.06 4.81
C GLN A 244 -7.66 17.41 4.18
N ASN A 245 -7.27 17.42 2.91
CA ASN A 245 -6.92 18.65 2.22
C ASN A 245 -7.57 18.81 0.85
N SER A 246 -7.99 20.04 0.53
CA SER A 246 -8.66 20.37 -0.72
C SER A 246 -7.83 21.24 -1.68
N LYS A 247 -6.72 21.89 -1.28
CA LYS A 247 -5.94 22.78 -2.18
C LYS A 247 -4.44 22.96 -1.82
N SER A 248 -3.52 22.43 -2.65
CA SER A 248 -2.07 22.74 -2.89
C SER A 248 -1.11 23.20 -1.75
N SER A 249 0.11 23.64 -2.10
CA SER A 249 1.42 23.51 -1.40
C SER A 249 1.63 24.17 -0.01
N GLN A 250 0.75 25.05 0.47
CA GLN A 250 0.81 25.57 1.85
C GLN A 250 0.58 24.50 2.94
N ASN A 251 0.22 23.29 2.51
CA ASN A 251 -0.23 22.20 3.36
C ASN A 251 0.86 21.25 3.84
N SER A 252 1.99 21.15 3.13
CA SER A 252 3.13 20.38 3.60
C SER A 252 3.64 20.95 4.93
N ALA A 253 3.64 22.27 5.10
CA ALA A 253 4.03 22.94 6.34
C ALA A 253 3.06 22.67 7.51
N LYS A 254 1.74 22.72 7.29
CA LYS A 254 0.75 22.41 8.34
C LYS A 254 0.79 20.94 8.78
N MET A 255 0.87 20.03 7.80
CA MET A 255 1.08 18.61 8.05
C MET A 255 2.40 18.38 8.80
N LEU A 256 3.47 19.06 8.40
CA LEU A 256 4.76 18.94 9.04
C LEU A 256 4.75 19.45 10.48
N CYS A 257 4.19 20.63 10.73
CA CYS A 257 4.04 21.17 12.07
C CYS A 257 3.21 20.22 12.95
N PHE A 258 2.17 19.61 12.40
CA PHE A 258 1.36 18.62 13.10
C PHE A 258 2.15 17.34 13.41
N LEU A 259 2.91 16.81 12.46
CA LEU A 259 3.74 15.61 12.64
C LEU A 259 4.84 15.85 13.66
N ILE A 260 5.55 16.98 13.56
CA ILE A 260 6.55 17.44 14.52
C ILE A 260 5.91 17.51 15.92
N ARG A 261 4.73 18.14 16.05
CA ARG A 261 4.02 18.21 17.33
C ARG A 261 3.65 16.81 17.85
N SER A 262 2.99 15.99 17.04
CA SER A 262 2.46 14.69 17.44
C SER A 262 3.55 13.65 17.77
N CYS A 263 4.70 13.73 17.10
CA CYS A 263 5.83 12.83 17.35
C CYS A 263 6.76 13.33 18.48
N LEU A 264 6.87 14.65 18.69
CA LEU A 264 7.81 15.22 19.67
C LEU A 264 7.19 15.56 21.02
N THR A 265 5.88 15.72 21.14
CA THR A 265 5.26 16.00 22.44
C THR A 265 4.93 14.69 23.17
N PRO A 266 5.47 14.42 24.37
CA PRO A 266 4.87 13.44 25.26
C PRO A 266 3.44 13.90 25.60
N HIS A 267 2.47 12.98 25.55
CA HIS A 267 1.06 13.33 25.78
C HIS A 267 0.85 13.94 27.17
N PRO A 268 0.00 14.98 27.31
CA PRO A 268 -0.47 15.40 28.63
C PRO A 268 -1.47 14.37 29.18
N SER A 269 -1.51 14.29 30.50
CA SER A 269 -2.41 13.50 31.34
C SER A 269 -3.91 13.59 30.96
N PRO A 270 -4.78 12.67 31.47
CA PRO A 270 -6.15 12.39 30.97
C PRO A 270 -7.20 13.52 30.96
N LEU A 271 -6.84 14.76 31.30
CA LEU A 271 -7.77 15.88 31.49
C LEU A 271 -8.24 16.57 30.19
N LEU A 272 -7.83 16.11 29.01
CA LEU A 272 -8.23 16.70 27.72
C LEU A 272 -9.34 15.94 26.97
N LYS A 273 -9.84 14.81 27.50
CA LYS A 273 -10.92 14.04 26.86
C LYS A 273 -12.26 14.78 26.81
N GLU A 274 -12.54 15.73 27.71
CA GLU A 274 -13.85 16.39 27.78
C GLU A 274 -14.08 17.51 26.75
N ARG A 275 -13.06 17.95 26.00
CA ARG A 275 -13.21 19.06 25.04
C ARG A 275 -13.46 18.64 23.59
N GLU A 276 -13.19 17.39 23.21
CA GLU A 276 -13.38 16.93 21.81
C GLU A 276 -14.76 16.31 21.54
N GLU A 277 -15.49 15.85 22.58
CA GLU A 277 -16.83 15.26 22.45
C GLU A 277 -17.95 16.27 22.13
N LYS A 278 -17.67 17.59 22.17
CA LYS A 278 -18.68 18.64 21.94
C LYS A 278 -18.68 19.28 20.55
N ARG A 279 -17.93 18.76 19.58
CA ARG A 279 -18.06 19.21 18.17
C ARG A 279 -18.94 18.23 17.39
N THR A 280 -20.21 18.60 17.24
CA THR A 280 -21.14 17.97 16.31
C THR A 280 -20.55 17.96 14.89
N PRO A 281 -20.68 16.87 14.12
CA PRO A 281 -20.31 16.88 12.72
C PRO A 281 -21.35 17.72 11.97
N HIS A 282 -20.96 18.88 11.45
CA HIS A 282 -21.75 19.53 10.41
C HIS A 282 -21.83 18.57 9.21
N SER A 283 -23.04 18.11 8.93
CA SER A 283 -23.39 17.36 7.73
C SER A 283 -23.19 18.24 6.50
N CYS A 284 -22.08 18.06 5.80
CA CYS A 284 -21.97 18.56 4.44
C CYS A 284 -22.74 17.62 3.51
N ILE A 285 -24.00 18.00 3.27
CA ILE A 285 -24.89 17.48 2.23
C ILE A 285 -24.12 17.50 0.89
N ALA A 286 -24.13 16.36 0.19
CA ALA A 286 -23.58 16.25 -1.15
C ALA A 286 -24.28 17.24 -2.11
N PRO A 287 -23.56 17.92 -3.02
CA PRO A 287 -24.19 18.82 -3.98
C PRO A 287 -25.00 18.00 -4.99
N LYS A 288 -26.32 17.92 -4.79
CA LYS A 288 -27.28 17.59 -5.84
C LYS A 288 -27.56 18.85 -6.66
N ASP A 289 -27.56 18.67 -7.97
CA ASP A 289 -28.22 19.51 -8.98
C ASP A 289 -27.79 20.97 -9.07
N ARG A 290 -26.77 21.21 -9.92
CA ARG A 290 -26.51 22.53 -10.51
C ARG A 290 -26.26 22.44 -12.01
N GLU A 291 -27.15 21.74 -12.71
CA GLU A 291 -27.38 21.89 -14.14
C GLU A 291 -28.89 21.89 -14.38
N GLN A 292 -29.48 23.09 -14.42
CA GLN A 292 -30.74 23.46 -15.08
C GLN A 292 -31.21 24.80 -14.49
N ARG A 293 -30.70 25.90 -15.04
CA ARG A 293 -31.31 27.24 -15.01
C ARG A 293 -30.49 28.17 -15.90
N LEU A 294 -30.63 27.95 -17.21
CA LEU A 294 -30.26 28.90 -18.27
C LEU A 294 -31.14 28.63 -19.49
N VAL A 295 -32.47 28.66 -19.29
CA VAL A 295 -33.47 28.94 -20.32
C VAL A 295 -34.67 29.58 -19.60
N ALA A 296 -35.14 30.71 -20.15
CA ALA A 296 -36.32 31.50 -19.83
C ALA A 296 -36.14 32.74 -18.92
N ALA A 297 -36.53 33.87 -19.53
CA ALA A 297 -36.61 35.27 -19.10
C ALA A 297 -35.32 36.09 -19.21
#